data_AF-A0A969RE46-F1
#
_entry.id   AF-A0A969RE46-F1
#
_cell.length_a   1.000
_cell.length_b   1.000
_cell.length_c   1.000
_cell.angle_alpha   90.00
_cell.angle_beta   90.00
_cell.angle_gamma   90.00
#
_symmetry.space_group_name_H-M   'P 1'
#
loop_
_entity.id
_entity.type
_entity.pdbx_description
1 polymer ?
#
loop_
_entity_poly.entity_id
_entity_poly.type
_entity_poly.pdbx_seq_one_letter_code
_entity_poly.pdbx_strand_id
1 'polypeptide(L)' 'MQPYPTEIEAQMQRYYQSLSEKDRRRYAAIEAVKLGYGGQAYIRRLFGCHPETLAL' A
#
# COMPACT_ATOMS: atom_id res chain seq x y z
N MET A 1 9.56 -9.48 5.43
CA MET A 1 9.03 -8.10 5.34
C MET A 1 9.36 -7.35 6.62
N GLN A 2 9.87 -6.12 6.52
CA GLN A 2 10.02 -5.19 7.64
C GLN A 2 8.94 -4.09 7.48
N PRO A 3 8.08 -3.83 8.49
CA PRO A 3 7.08 -2.79 8.40
C PRO A 3 7.72 -1.40 8.36
N TYR A 4 7.05 -0.44 7.72
CA TYR A 4 7.47 0.94 7.78
C TYR A 4 7.30 1.49 9.21
N PRO A 5 8.12 2.48 9.63
CA PRO A 5 7.86 3.21 10.86
C PRO A 5 6.46 3.83 10.84
N THR A 6 5.81 3.91 11.99
CA THR A 6 4.42 4.41 12.12
C THR A 6 4.22 5.82 11.56
N GLU A 7 5.24 6.68 11.65
CA GLU A 7 5.18 8.02 11.05
C GLU A 7 5.17 7.98 9.52
N ILE A 8 5.89 7.04 8.92
CA ILE A 8 5.87 6.80 7.48
C ILE A 8 4.52 6.19 7.07
N GLU A 9 4.01 5.22 7.83
CA GLU A 9 2.66 4.66 7.59
C GLU A 9 1.58 5.74 7.54
N ALA A 10 1.61 6.70 8.48
CA ALA A 10 0.66 7.82 8.51
C ALA A 10 0.81 8.73 7.28
N GLN A 11 2.03 9.02 6.84
CA GLN A 11 2.27 9.81 5.62
C GLN A 11 1.80 9.05 4.37
N MET A 12 2.09 7.76 4.28
CA MET A 12 1.64 6.90 3.18
C MET A 12 0.12 6.85 3.09
N GLN A 13 -0.58 6.74 4.23
CA GLN A 13 -2.04 6.74 4.27
C GLN A 13 -2.64 8.07 3.80
N ARG A 14 -2.08 9.21 4.24
CA ARG A 14 -2.53 10.54 3.79
C ARG A 14 -2.31 10.72 2.29
N TYR A 15 -1.15 10.32 1.80
CA TYR A 15 -0.84 10.36 0.37
C TYR A 15 -1.80 9.47 -0.41
N TYR A 16 -1.97 8.22 0.00
CA TYR A 16 -2.92 7.28 -0.62
C TYR A 16 -4.34 7.83 -0.69
N GLN A 17 -4.82 8.48 0.38
CA GLN A 17 -6.13 9.12 0.40
C GLN A 17 -6.26 10.31 -0.56
N SER A 18 -5.17 11.02 -0.85
CA SER A 18 -5.18 12.13 -1.82
C SER A 18 -5.19 11.68 -3.29
N LEU A 19 -4.85 10.42 -3.56
CA LEU A 19 -4.73 9.88 -4.92
C LEU A 19 -6.09 9.52 -5.53
N SER A 20 -6.16 9.58 -6.86
CA SER A 20 -7.25 8.99 -7.65
C SER A 20 -7.28 7.47 -7.47
N GLU A 21 -8.43 6.81 -7.70
CA GLU A 21 -8.52 5.34 -7.63
C GLU A 21 -7.50 4.63 -8.53
N LYS A 22 -7.27 5.21 -9.73
CA LYS A 22 -6.30 4.72 -10.70
C LYS A 22 -4.87 4.73 -10.14
N ASP A 23 -4.52 5.77 -9.40
CA ASP A 23 -3.17 5.96 -8.85
C ASP A 23 -2.98 5.25 -7.52
N ARG A 24 -4.04 5.14 -6.71
CA ARG A 24 -4.08 4.28 -5.52
C ARG A 24 -3.70 2.84 -5.85
N ARG A 25 -4.30 2.26 -6.89
CA ARG A 25 -3.96 0.91 -7.38
C ARG A 25 -2.46 0.77 -7.69
N ARG A 26 -1.90 1.70 -8.49
CA ARG A 26 -0.47 1.68 -8.86
C ARG A 26 0.44 1.84 -7.65
N TYR A 27 0.14 2.80 -6.78
CA TYR A 27 0.95 3.08 -5.61
C TYR A 27 0.98 1.88 -4.66
N ALA A 28 -0.19 1.29 -4.37
CA ALA A 28 -0.28 0.11 -3.53
C ALA A 28 0.51 -1.10 -4.11
N ALA A 29 0.43 -1.32 -5.42
CA ALA A 29 1.20 -2.37 -6.09
C ALA A 29 2.71 -2.15 -5.98
N ILE A 30 3.18 -0.91 -6.21
CA ILE A 30 4.60 -0.55 -6.10
C ILE A 30 5.12 -0.78 -4.67
N GLU A 31 4.39 -0.31 -3.66
CA GLU A 31 4.79 -0.48 -2.26
C GLU A 31 4.79 -1.95 -1.83
N ALA A 32 3.84 -2.74 -2.33
CA ALA A 32 3.79 -4.17 -2.04
C ALA A 32 4.99 -4.91 -2.64
N VAL A 33 5.42 -4.55 -3.86
CA VAL A 33 6.60 -5.14 -4.53
C VAL A 33 7.89 -4.81 -3.77
N LYS A 34 8.05 -3.55 -3.30
CA LYS A 34 9.22 -3.13 -2.52
C LYS A 34 9.44 -3.98 -1.26
N LEU A 35 8.36 -4.44 -0.64
CA LEU A 35 8.38 -5.18 0.62
C LEU A 35 8.58 -6.70 0.47
N GLY A 36 8.49 -7.22 -0.77
CA GLY A 36 8.65 -8.64 -1.08
C GLY A 36 7.56 -9.54 -0.49
N TYR A 37 7.93 -10.76 -0.09
CA TYR A 37 6.97 -11.75 0.45
C TYR A 37 6.28 -11.23 1.72
N GLY A 38 4.94 -11.20 1.70
CA GLY A 38 4.10 -10.61 2.75
C GLY A 38 3.79 -9.12 2.59
N GLY A 39 4.46 -8.42 1.67
CA GLY A 39 4.25 -7.00 1.39
C GLY A 39 2.83 -6.67 0.92
N GLN A 40 2.25 -7.51 0.06
CA GLN A 40 0.86 -7.35 -0.40
C GLN A 40 -0.15 -7.39 0.76
N ALA A 41 -0.04 -8.37 1.66
CA ALA A 41 -0.94 -8.51 2.80
C ALA A 41 -0.82 -7.32 3.76
N TYR A 42 0.41 -6.83 3.98
CA TYR A 42 0.65 -5.65 4.80
C TYR A 42 0.10 -4.38 4.17
N ILE A 43 0.43 -4.09 2.91
CA ILE A 43 -0.06 -2.88 2.23
C ILE A 43 -1.58 -2.88 2.13
N ARG A 44 -2.19 -4.04 1.90
CA ARG A 44 -3.65 -4.20 1.93
C ARG A 44 -4.23 -3.80 3.27
N ARG A 45 -3.61 -4.23 4.37
CA ARG A 45 -4.04 -3.88 5.73
C ARG A 45 -3.80 -2.40 6.04
N LEU A 46 -2.67 -1.85 5.60
CA LEU A 46 -2.29 -0.46 5.83
C LEU A 46 -3.23 0.53 5.11
N PHE A 47 -3.61 0.22 3.88
CA PHE A 47 -4.48 1.08 3.06
C PHE A 47 -5.96 0.70 3.08
N GLY A 48 -6.32 -0.42 3.73
CA GLY A 48 -7.69 -0.92 3.78
C GLY A 48 -8.28 -1.26 2.40
N CYS A 49 -7.44 -1.62 1.42
CA CYS A 49 -7.89 -1.87 0.06
C CYS A 49 -8.35 -3.32 -0.14
N HIS A 50 -9.25 -3.55 -1.10
CA HIS A 50 -9.67 -4.90 -1.48
C HIS A 50 -8.53 -5.65 -2.20
N PRO A 51 -8.47 -6.99 -2.10
CA PRO A 51 -7.40 -7.80 -2.71
C PRO A 51 -7.26 -7.58 -4.22
N GLU A 52 -8.35 -7.25 -4.90
CA GLU A 52 -8.38 -6.95 -6.34
C GLU A 52 -7.58 -5.70 -6.71
N THR A 53 -7.34 -4.78 -5.76
CA THR A 53 -6.56 -3.55 -5.99
C THR A 53 -5.06 -3.83 -6.18
N LEU A 54 -4.58 -5.00 -5.74
CA LEU A 54 -3.17 -5.41 -5.77
C LEU A 54 -2.88 -6.56 -6.75
N ALA A 55 -3.90 -7.08 -7.43
CA ALA A 55 -3.72 -8.04 -8.50
C ALA A 55 -2.98 -7.33 -9.65
N LEU A 56 -1.69 -7.64 -9.80
CA LEU A 56 -0.87 -7.30 -10.96
C LEU A 56 -1.38 -8.04 -12.19
#